data_AF-W4VDG4-F1
#
_entry.id   AF-W4VDG4-F1
#
_cell.length_a   1.000
_cell.length_b   1.000
_cell.length_c   1.000
_cell.angle_alpha   90.00
_cell.angle_beta   90.00
_cell.angle_gamma   90.00
#
_symmetry.space_group_name_H-M   'P 1'
#
loop_
_entity.id
_entity.type
_entity.pdbx_description
1 polymer ?
#
loop_
_entity_poly.entity_id
_entity_poly.type
_entity_poly.pdbx_seq_one_letter_code
_entity_poly.pdbx_strand_id
1 'polypeptide(L)' 'MLPEFRKKGLAACLVSNLAIMIMERGVLPYYGTASSNIASQAVAYRCGFIPTWMCSYKNIFDGKAPYDNDIKITFLVI' A
#
# COMPACT_ATOMS: atom_id res chain seq x y z
N MET A 1 -10.32 -10.63 -7.87
CA MET A 1 -11.18 -11.50 -7.04
C MET A 1 -12.53 -11.64 -7.70
N LEU A 2 -13.04 -12.88 -7.72
CA LEU A 2 -14.39 -13.15 -8.16
C LEU A 2 -15.39 -12.36 -7.26
N PRO A 3 -16.45 -11.78 -7.83
CA PRO A 3 -17.36 -10.89 -7.10
C PRO A 3 -17.91 -11.46 -5.78
N GLU A 4 -18.21 -12.75 -5.75
CA GLU A 4 -18.80 -13.49 -4.62
C GLU A 4 -17.86 -13.65 -3.41
N PHE A 5 -16.57 -13.37 -3.58
CA PHE A 5 -15.56 -13.42 -2.52
C PHE A 5 -15.08 -12.04 -2.06
N ARG A 6 -15.65 -10.95 -2.61
CA ARG A 6 -15.29 -9.59 -2.20
C ARG A 6 -15.75 -9.30 -0.77
N LYS A 7 -15.07 -8.34 -0.11
CA LYS A 7 -15.36 -7.86 1.26
C LYS A 7 -15.26 -8.93 2.36
N LYS A 8 -14.70 -10.11 2.08
CA LYS A 8 -14.48 -11.19 3.07
C LYS A 8 -13.09 -11.19 3.71
N GLY A 9 -12.33 -10.09 3.62
CA GLY A 9 -10.98 -9.98 4.20
C GLY A 9 -9.89 -10.83 3.53
N LEU A 10 -10.23 -11.67 2.54
CA LEU A 10 -9.32 -12.62 1.88
C LEU A 10 -8.03 -11.98 1.36
N ALA A 11 -8.10 -10.77 0.80
CA ALA A 11 -6.93 -10.08 0.28
C ALA A 11 -5.96 -9.69 1.40
N ALA A 12 -6.48 -9.23 2.55
CA ALA A 12 -5.64 -8.89 3.69
C ALA A 12 -5.02 -10.13 4.31
N CYS A 13 -5.78 -11.23 4.45
CA CYS A 13 -5.25 -12.51 4.94
C CYS A 13 -4.08 -12.99 4.06
N LEU A 14 -4.27 -13.03 2.74
CA LEU A 14 -3.23 -13.48 1.81
C LEU A 14 -1.99 -12.58 1.87
N VAL A 15 -2.18 -11.26 1.84
CA VAL A 15 -1.06 -10.29 1.84
C VAL A 15 -0.29 -10.32 3.15
N SER A 16 -0.97 -10.39 4.30
CA SER A 16 -0.31 -10.51 5.61
C SER A 16 0.52 -11.79 5.71
N ASN A 17 -0.02 -12.93 5.26
CA ASN A 17 0.70 -14.21 5.30
C ASN A 17 1.93 -14.19 4.38
N LEU A 18 1.81 -13.62 3.17
CA LEU A 18 2.95 -13.44 2.28
C LEU A 18 4.01 -12.52 2.89
N ALA A 19 3.61 -11.42 3.52
CA ALA A 19 4.52 -10.49 4.18
C ALA A 19 5.31 -11.18 5.31
N ILE A 20 4.64 -11.98 6.13
CA ILE A 20 5.27 -12.80 7.18
C ILE A 20 6.29 -13.76 6.57
N MET A 21 5.90 -14.52 5.54
CA MET A 21 6.81 -15.48 4.89
C MET A 21 8.04 -14.80 4.25
N ILE A 22 7.90 -13.57 3.74
CA ILE A 22 9.03 -12.79 3.21
C ILE A 22 9.95 -12.35 4.35
N MET A 23 9.39 -11.86 5.46
CA MET A 23 10.16 -11.47 6.64
C MET A 23 10.90 -12.65 7.29
N GLU A 24 10.29 -13.84 7.35
CA GLU A 24 10.92 -15.07 7.83
C GLU A 24 12.17 -15.46 7.01
N ARG A 25 12.27 -15.00 5.76
CA ARG A 25 13.44 -15.16 4.89
C ARG A 25 14.48 -14.04 5.06
N GLY A 26 14.29 -13.14 6.02
CA GLY A 26 15.17 -11.99 6.25
C GLY A 26 15.06 -10.90 5.18
N VAL A 27 13.97 -10.87 4.42
CA VAL A 27 13.75 -9.89 3.34
C VAL A 27 12.66 -8.91 3.75
N LEU A 28 12.82 -7.63 3.39
CA LEU A 28 11.79 -6.61 3.63
C LEU A 28 10.65 -6.77 2.61
N PRO A 29 9.40 -7.00 3.04
CA PRO A 29 8.28 -7.11 2.11
C PRO A 29 7.97 -5.75 1.48
N TYR A 30 7.74 -5.77 0.17
CA TYR A 30 7.34 -4.61 -0.62
C TYR A 30 5.97 -4.85 -1.26
N TYR A 31 5.08 -3.86 -1.17
CA TYR A 31 3.73 -3.94 -1.73
C TYR A 31 3.42 -2.69 -2.56
N GLY A 32 3.57 -2.79 -3.87
CA GLY A 32 3.24 -1.73 -4.81
C GLY A 32 1.76 -1.71 -5.17
N THR A 33 1.20 -0.52 -5.35
CA THR A 33 -0.18 -0.33 -5.77
C THR A 33 -0.33 0.91 -6.64
N ALA A 34 -1.28 0.88 -7.58
CA ALA A 34 -1.60 2.04 -8.38
C ALA A 34 -2.33 3.09 -7.54
N SER A 35 -2.05 4.38 -7.78
CA SER A 35 -2.71 5.49 -7.08
C SER A 35 -4.24 5.49 -7.27
N SER A 36 -4.73 4.97 -8.39
CA SER A 36 -6.17 4.79 -8.66
C SER A 36 -6.79 3.56 -8.00
N ASN A 37 -5.99 2.64 -7.45
CA ASN A 37 -6.48 1.39 -6.86
C ASN A 37 -6.65 1.51 -5.33
N ILE A 38 -7.66 2.27 -4.92
CA ILE A 38 -7.99 2.52 -3.50
C ILE A 38 -8.21 1.20 -2.73
N ALA A 39 -8.82 0.19 -3.37
CA ALA A 39 -9.08 -1.09 -2.72
C ALA A 39 -7.79 -1.82 -2.33
N SER A 40 -6.77 -1.80 -3.20
CA SER A 40 -5.45 -2.38 -2.94
C SER A 40 -4.65 -1.57 -1.91
N GLN A 41 -4.71 -0.23 -1.97
CA GLN A 41 -4.12 0.63 -0.94
C GLN A 41 -4.71 0.35 0.45
N ALA A 42 -6.02 0.18 0.54
CA ALA A 42 -6.69 -0.16 1.79
C ALA A 42 -6.30 -1.57 2.30
N VAL A 43 -5.97 -2.52 1.40
CA VAL A 43 -5.40 -3.81 1.80
C VAL A 43 -4.00 -3.61 2.39
N ALA A 44 -3.13 -2.86 1.71
CA ALA A 44 -1.78 -2.56 2.20
C ALA A 44 -1.82 -1.96 3.61
N TYR A 45 -2.66 -0.94 3.82
CA TYR A 45 -2.84 -0.30 5.12
C TYR A 45 -3.30 -1.29 6.20
N ARG A 46 -4.32 -2.12 5.92
CA ARG A 46 -4.80 -3.15 6.88
C ARG A 46 -3.75 -4.21 7.22
N CYS A 47 -2.81 -4.46 6.31
CA CYS A 47 -1.71 -5.41 6.51
C CYS A 47 -0.49 -4.79 7.23
N GLY A 48 -0.56 -3.52 7.62
CA GLY A 48 0.54 -2.84 8.33
C GLY A 48 1.62 -2.24 7.42
N PHE A 49 1.41 -2.22 6.09
CA PHE A 49 2.30 -1.48 5.20
C PHE A 49 2.08 0.02 5.36
N ILE A 50 3.18 0.77 5.33
CA ILE A 50 3.17 2.24 5.33
C ILE A 50 3.57 2.78 3.95
N PRO A 51 2.90 3.83 3.45
CA PRO A 51 3.29 4.49 2.21
C PRO A 51 4.71 5.07 2.31
N THR A 52 5.60 4.62 1.44
CA THR A 52 7.03 5.01 1.42
C THR A 52 7.41 5.79 0.17
N TRP A 53 6.70 5.57 -0.93
CA TRP A 53 6.93 6.25 -2.20
C TRP A 53 5.65 6.25 -3.05
N MET A 54 5.48 7.26 -3.89
CA MET A 54 4.41 7.34 -4.87
C MET A 54 4.95 7.83 -6.21
N CYS A 55 4.53 7.16 -7.30
CA CYS A 55 4.57 7.70 -8.64
C CYS A 55 3.16 8.13 -9.06
N SER A 56 2.99 9.42 -9.33
CA SER A 56 1.81 9.91 -10.02
C SER A 56 2.18 10.21 -11.47
N TYR A 57 1.38 9.74 -12.42
CA TYR A 57 1.48 10.22 -13.80
C TYR A 57 1.06 11.69 -13.82
N LYS A 58 1.79 12.54 -14.56
CA LYS A 58 1.59 14.00 -14.72
C LYS A 58 0.14 14.35 -15.10
N ASN A 59 -0.77 14.35 -14.13
CA ASN A 59 -2.13 14.80 -14.28
C ASN A 59 -2.20 16.17 -13.62
N ILE A 60 -1.76 17.20 -14.36
CA ILE A 60 -1.70 18.61 -13.95
C ILE A 60 -0.84 18.84 -12.70
N PHE A 61 0.34 19.45 -12.86
CA PHE A 61 1.13 19.92 -11.73
C PHE A 61 0.48 21.20 -11.16
N ASP A 62 -0.53 21.04 -10.33
CA ASP A 62 -1.17 22.13 -9.58
C ASP A 62 -0.44 22.42 -8.25
N GLY A 63 0.72 21.78 -8.04
CA GLY A 63 1.50 21.84 -6.81
C GLY A 63 0.92 21.00 -5.67
N LYS A 64 -0.10 20.17 -5.92
CA LYS A 64 -0.70 19.29 -4.92
C LYS A 64 -0.43 17.82 -5.26
N ALA A 65 -0.21 17.02 -4.23
CA ALA A 65 -0.15 15.55 -4.35
C ALA A 65 -1.32 14.89 -3.59
N PRO A 66 -1.81 13.74 -4.07
CA PRO A 66 -2.67 12.89 -3.26
C PRO A 66 -1.98 12.60 -1.92
N TYR A 67 -2.71 12.77 -0.81
CA TYR A 67 -2.26 12.59 0.57
C TYR A 67 -1.33 13.66 1.16
N ASP A 68 -1.17 14.83 0.53
CA ASP A 68 -0.39 15.95 1.10
C ASP A 68 -0.77 16.28 2.56
N ASN A 69 -2.05 16.14 2.91
CA ASN A 69 -2.57 16.39 4.25
C ASN A 69 -2.77 15.11 5.09
N ASP A 70 -2.69 13.93 4.47
CA ASP A 70 -3.04 12.65 5.09
C ASP A 70 -1.81 11.83 5.49
N ILE A 71 -0.67 12.03 4.80
CA ILE A 71 0.56 11.28 5.02
C ILE A 71 1.72 12.27 5.19
N LYS A 72 2.25 12.38 6.41
CA LYS A 72 3.57 12.98 6.63
C LYS A 72 4.64 11.98 6.23
N ILE A 73 5.17 12.11 5.01
CA ILE A 73 6.39 11.39 4.62
C ILE A 73 7.53 11.95 5.46
N THR A 74 7.88 11.23 6.53
CA THR A 74 8.97 11.61 7.43
C THR A 74 10.13 10.69 7.12
N PHE A 75 11.19 11.22 6.52
CA PHE A 75 12.45 10.49 6.41
C PHE A 75 13.10 10.51 7.80
N LEU A 76 12.95 9.43 8.57
CA LEU A 76 13.79 9.23 9.74
C LEU A 76 15.18 8.83 9.21
N VAL A 77 16.14 9.74 9.31
CA VAL A 77 17.55 9.39 9.19
C VAL A 77 17.93 8.76 10.53
N ILE A 78 18.27 7.47 10.50
CA ILE A 78 18.80 6.73 11.64
C ILE A 78 20.27 7.11 11.84
#